data_AF-A0A3A9STM9-F1
#
_entry.id   AF-A0A3A9STM9-F1
#
_cell.length_a   1.000
_cell.length_b   1.000
_cell.length_c   1.000
_cell.angle_alpha   90.00
_cell.angle_beta   90.00
_cell.angle_gamma   90.00
#
_symmetry.space_group_name_H-M   'P 1'
#
loop_
_entity.id
_entity.type
_entity.pdbx_description
1 polymer ?
#
loop_
_entity_poly.entity_id
_entity_poly.type
_entity_poly.pdbx_seq_one_letter_code
_entity_poly.pdbx_strand_id
1 'polypeptide(L)'
;MKKRGAQLFMGALTAGILATSGVTSLATIKSMATTEAVNYTMEENETLFVQEPSISLQTGSGIKNITQFGSIDEIVRALPKGMAYKRMYLKGFNGEVLLLTQSTVKRDGKNTSSIAYIYTAQNGHIYYLGKLVTGDQNYPLRKDDGIIYASNKFDYNTFYVESDGKKMFEKDRLNYGSAQGFTHDENKNYTWHEIGTAFNKTSKEHYQKKNNSIPVINFDIK
;
A
#
# COMPACT_ATOMS: atom_id res chain seq x y z
N MET A 1 -41.66 -11.29 -24.51
CA MET A 1 -42.04 -11.07 -23.08
C MET A 1 -41.22 -9.91 -22.52
N LYS A 2 -41.91 -8.94 -21.90
CA LYS A 2 -41.41 -7.78 -21.11
C LYS A 2 -40.67 -8.29 -19.84
N LYS A 3 -39.67 -7.62 -19.25
CA LYS A 3 -39.71 -6.42 -18.37
C LYS A 3 -38.25 -5.98 -18.06
N ARG A 4 -37.89 -4.68 -18.11
CA ARG A 4 -37.61 -3.74 -16.97
C ARG A 4 -36.61 -4.33 -15.95
N GLY A 5 -35.43 -3.79 -15.67
CA GLY A 5 -35.10 -2.41 -15.28
C GLY A 5 -34.86 -2.37 -13.76
N ALA A 6 -33.65 -2.00 -13.31
CA ALA A 6 -33.39 -1.58 -11.93
C ALA A 6 -32.09 -0.75 -11.86
N GLN A 7 -32.26 0.57 -11.78
CA GLN A 7 -31.30 1.45 -11.14
C GLN A 7 -31.27 1.11 -9.64
N LEU A 8 -30.10 1.11 -9.02
CA LEU A 8 -29.99 1.12 -7.56
C LEU A 8 -29.25 2.39 -7.13
N PHE A 9 -30.05 3.36 -6.70
CA PHE A 9 -29.68 4.35 -5.70
C PHE A 9 -29.94 3.73 -4.32
N MET A 10 -28.93 3.71 -3.44
CA MET A 10 -29.06 3.75 -1.96
C MET A 10 -27.71 4.31 -1.44
N GLY A 11 -27.61 5.42 -0.70
CA GLY A 11 -28.62 6.14 0.08
C GLY A 11 -28.56 5.75 1.55
N ALA A 12 -27.75 6.49 2.31
CA ALA A 12 -27.76 6.72 3.76
C ALA A 12 -27.57 5.53 4.75
N LEU A 13 -26.63 5.71 5.68
CA LEU A 13 -26.76 5.21 7.05
C LEU A 13 -26.52 6.37 8.04
N THR A 14 -27.65 6.95 8.43
CA THR A 14 -28.13 7.27 9.78
C THR A 14 -27.16 7.77 10.85
N ALA A 15 -27.44 8.99 11.31
CA ALA A 15 -26.95 9.59 12.54
C ALA A 15 -27.41 8.82 13.79
N GLY A 16 -26.51 8.61 14.75
CA GLY A 16 -26.85 8.23 16.12
C GLY A 16 -26.53 9.38 17.07
N ILE A 17 -27.53 10.20 17.40
CA ILE A 17 -27.49 11.15 18.51
C ILE A 17 -28.24 10.52 19.71
N LEU A 18 -27.52 10.49 20.84
CA LEU A 18 -27.92 10.54 22.26
C LEU A 18 -29.11 9.70 22.77
N ALA A 19 -28.82 8.84 23.75
CA ALA A 19 -29.73 8.57 24.86
C ALA A 19 -29.11 9.12 26.15
N THR A 20 -29.71 10.20 26.67
CA THR A 20 -29.43 10.79 27.98
C THR A 20 -30.52 10.39 28.97
N SER A 21 -30.15 9.76 30.09
CA SER A 21 -30.73 9.91 31.45
C SER A 21 -30.21 8.74 32.34
N GLY A 22 -29.61 8.91 33.52
CA GLY A 22 -29.28 10.09 34.28
C GLY A 22 -28.49 9.78 35.56
N VAL A 23 -28.01 10.87 36.17
CA VAL A 23 -27.72 11.12 37.60
C VAL A 23 -26.43 10.55 38.25
N THR A 24 -25.53 11.51 38.53
CA THR A 24 -24.48 11.61 39.58
C THR A 24 -23.28 10.66 39.56
N SER A 25 -22.14 11.17 39.10
CA SER A 25 -21.09 11.70 40.00
C SER A 25 -19.96 12.34 39.19
N LEU A 26 -19.44 13.45 39.71
CA LEU A 26 -18.31 14.20 39.17
C LEU A 26 -17.05 13.32 39.09
N ALA A 27 -16.54 13.11 37.88
CA ALA A 27 -15.12 12.90 37.66
C ALA A 27 -14.74 13.54 36.33
N THR A 28 -13.97 14.61 36.41
CA THR A 28 -13.27 15.25 35.30
C THR A 28 -12.30 14.24 34.69
N ILE A 29 -12.77 13.40 33.78
CA ILE A 29 -11.89 12.54 32.97
C ILE A 29 -11.47 13.39 31.78
N LYS A 30 -10.23 13.89 31.88
CA LYS A 30 -9.46 14.43 30.75
C LYS A 30 -9.69 13.53 29.53
N SER A 31 -10.18 14.11 28.45
CA SER A 31 -10.22 13.49 27.12
C SER A 31 -8.79 13.18 26.67
N MET A 32 -8.25 12.04 27.09
CA MET A 32 -7.18 11.40 26.35
C MET A 32 -7.85 10.80 25.12
N ALA A 33 -7.58 11.41 23.95
CA ALA A 33 -7.80 10.74 22.69
C ALA A 33 -6.95 9.46 22.71
N THR A 34 -7.57 8.34 23.03
CA THR A 34 -6.98 7.01 22.83
C THR A 34 -6.91 6.80 21.33
N THR A 35 -5.73 7.03 20.76
CA THR A 35 -5.37 6.47 19.46
C THR A 35 -5.41 4.95 19.60
N GLU A 36 -6.51 4.34 19.17
CA GLU A 36 -6.56 2.91 18.94
C GLU A 36 -5.63 2.60 17.76
N ALA A 37 -4.43 2.12 18.07
CA ALA A 37 -3.61 1.42 17.10
C ALA A 37 -4.35 0.11 16.78
N VAL A 38 -5.23 0.15 15.78
CA VAL A 38 -5.86 -1.07 15.27
C VAL A 38 -4.79 -1.82 14.48
N ASN A 39 -4.05 -2.68 15.18
CA ASN A 39 -3.26 -3.74 14.58
C ASN A 39 -4.26 -4.71 13.94
N TYR A 40 -4.57 -4.49 12.66
CA TYR A 40 -5.25 -5.50 11.87
C TYR A 40 -4.29 -6.65 11.64
N THR A 41 -4.48 -7.73 12.40
CA THR A 41 -3.87 -9.03 12.13
C THR A 41 -4.29 -9.46 10.73
N MET A 42 -3.31 -9.60 9.82
CA MET A 42 -3.57 -10.14 8.48
C MET A 42 -3.80 -11.65 8.60
N GLU A 43 -4.97 -12.14 8.21
CA GLU A 43 -5.18 -13.56 7.93
C GLU A 43 -4.47 -13.92 6.62
N GLU A 44 -3.43 -14.76 6.74
CA GLU A 44 -2.77 -15.57 5.71
C GLU A 44 -2.51 -14.91 4.33
N ASN A 45 -1.47 -14.08 4.28
CA ASN A 45 -0.59 -13.93 3.10
C ASN A 45 0.84 -13.63 3.58
N GLU A 46 1.44 -14.62 4.22
CA GLU A 46 2.60 -14.44 5.12
C GLU A 46 3.99 -14.37 4.48
N THR A 47 4.20 -14.47 3.17
CA THR A 47 5.58 -14.69 2.66
C THR A 47 6.31 -13.46 2.11
N LEU A 48 5.66 -12.31 1.93
CA LEU A 48 6.31 -11.13 1.31
C LEU A 48 6.19 -9.81 2.09
N PHE A 49 5.41 -9.76 3.17
CA PHE A 49 5.18 -8.52 3.92
C PHE A 49 5.80 -8.60 5.32
N VAL A 50 6.91 -7.88 5.53
CA VAL A 50 7.48 -7.69 6.87
C VAL A 50 6.57 -6.73 7.66
N GLN A 51 5.83 -7.28 8.61
CA GLN A 51 4.77 -6.61 9.39
C GLN A 51 5.27 -5.81 10.60
N GLU A 52 6.27 -4.93 10.43
CA GLU A 52 6.53 -3.92 11.46
C GLU A 52 6.77 -2.55 10.82
N PRO A 53 6.10 -1.48 11.27
CA PRO A 53 6.36 -0.12 10.81
C PRO A 53 7.74 0.32 11.30
N SER A 54 8.80 -0.02 10.56
CA SER A 54 10.18 0.13 11.03
C SER A 54 10.75 1.55 10.92
N ILE A 55 9.99 2.51 10.36
CA ILE A 55 10.45 3.88 10.25
C ILE A 55 9.90 4.71 11.41
N SER A 56 10.82 5.22 12.22
CA SER A 56 10.60 6.28 13.18
C SER A 56 11.46 7.47 12.80
N LEU A 57 10.91 8.68 12.95
CA LEU A 57 11.59 9.94 12.64
C LEU A 57 11.90 10.70 13.92
N GLN A 58 13.08 11.32 13.97
CA GLN A 58 13.37 12.31 15.01
C GLN A 58 12.62 13.60 14.69
N THR A 59 11.86 14.09 15.65
CA THR A 59 11.12 15.36 15.59
C THR A 59 11.58 16.29 16.71
N GLY A 60 11.15 17.56 16.67
CA GLY A 60 11.40 18.51 17.76
C GLY A 60 10.81 18.08 19.11
N SER A 61 9.82 17.19 19.11
CA SER A 61 9.17 16.63 20.31
C SER A 61 9.66 15.21 20.67
N GLY A 62 10.71 14.70 20.02
CA GLY A 62 11.25 13.36 20.24
C GLY A 62 11.07 12.41 19.04
N ILE A 63 11.21 11.11 19.27
CA ILE A 63 11.08 10.09 18.22
C ILE A 63 9.60 9.77 18.01
N LYS A 64 9.16 9.78 16.75
CA LYS A 64 7.77 9.54 16.35
C LYS A 64 7.71 8.50 15.23
N ASN A 65 6.91 7.45 15.40
CA ASN A 65 6.63 6.50 14.32
C ASN A 65 5.83 7.19 13.20
N ILE A 66 6.03 6.80 11.94
CA ILE A 66 5.29 7.35 10.80
C ILE A 66 3.76 7.30 11.01
N THR A 67 3.23 6.23 11.61
CA THR A 67 1.78 6.06 11.84
C THR A 67 1.20 7.02 12.87
N GLN A 68 2.04 7.68 13.67
CA GLN A 68 1.61 8.64 14.69
C GLN A 68 1.43 10.06 14.12
N PHE A 69 1.86 10.31 12.88
CA PHE A 69 1.68 11.61 12.21
C PHE A 69 0.23 11.83 11.79
N GLY A 70 -0.22 13.09 11.71
CA GLY A 70 -1.60 13.41 11.32
C GLY A 70 -1.82 13.50 9.81
N SER A 71 -0.73 13.65 9.03
CA SER A 71 -0.80 13.78 7.58
C SER A 71 0.51 13.41 6.88
N ILE A 72 0.42 13.07 5.58
CA ILE A 72 1.58 12.85 4.71
C ILE A 72 2.46 14.10 4.63
N ASP A 73 1.86 15.30 4.67
CA ASP A 73 2.59 16.56 4.68
C ASP A 73 3.52 16.70 5.89
N GLU A 74 3.03 16.37 7.08
CA GLU A 74 3.85 16.41 8.29
C GLU A 74 5.01 15.41 8.19
N ILE A 75 4.75 14.21 7.67
CA ILE A 75 5.79 13.19 7.45
C ILE A 75 6.87 13.75 6.52
N VAL A 76 6.50 14.24 5.34
CA VAL A 76 7.44 14.77 4.34
C VAL A 76 8.24 15.96 4.86
N ARG A 77 7.64 16.80 5.71
CA ARG A 77 8.37 17.91 6.37
C ARG A 77 9.38 17.39 7.39
N ALA A 78 9.04 16.34 8.14
CA ALA A 78 9.87 15.75 9.19
C ALA A 78 10.94 14.77 8.66
N LEU A 79 10.91 14.40 7.37
CA LEU A 79 11.94 13.53 6.79
C LEU A 79 13.34 14.14 6.96
N PRO A 80 14.33 13.35 7.41
CA PRO A 80 15.71 13.79 7.45
C PRO A 80 16.29 13.89 6.03
N LYS A 81 17.34 14.71 5.88
CA LYS A 81 18.06 14.84 4.62
C LYS A 81 18.58 13.48 4.15
N GLY A 82 18.44 13.20 2.86
CA GLY A 82 18.90 11.97 2.22
C GLY A 82 17.87 10.83 2.20
N MET A 83 16.80 10.90 3.00
CA MET A 83 15.62 10.06 2.77
C MET A 83 14.86 10.56 1.54
N ALA A 84 14.15 9.65 0.89
CA ALA A 84 13.37 9.98 -0.29
C ALA A 84 11.95 9.46 -0.18
N TYR A 85 11.05 10.13 -0.87
CA TYR A 85 9.62 9.81 -0.84
C TYR A 85 8.99 9.91 -2.22
N LYS A 86 7.82 9.32 -2.37
CA LYS A 86 6.94 9.61 -3.49
C LYS A 86 5.49 9.63 -3.04
N ARG A 87 4.76 10.65 -3.48
CA ARG A 87 3.30 10.70 -3.39
C ARG A 87 2.69 10.25 -4.70
N MET A 88 1.66 9.41 -4.63
CA MET A 88 0.99 8.92 -5.82
C MET A 88 -0.41 8.40 -5.51
N TYR A 89 -1.20 8.23 -6.56
CA TYR A 89 -2.48 7.54 -6.53
C TYR A 89 -2.31 6.12 -7.06
N LEU A 90 -2.92 5.16 -6.37
CA LEU A 90 -2.93 3.75 -6.74
C LEU A 90 -4.35 3.29 -6.99
N LYS A 91 -4.50 2.31 -7.89
CA LYS A 91 -5.78 1.70 -8.21
C LYS A 91 -6.38 1.08 -6.95
N GLY A 92 -7.71 1.13 -6.87
CA GLY A 92 -8.49 0.65 -5.75
C GLY A 92 -8.71 1.69 -4.65
N PHE A 93 -7.81 2.65 -4.45
CA PHE A 93 -7.92 3.66 -3.39
C PHE A 93 -8.01 5.09 -3.94
N ASN A 94 -9.00 5.86 -3.47
CA ASN A 94 -9.23 7.25 -3.91
C ASN A 94 -8.50 8.30 -3.05
N GLY A 95 -7.36 7.95 -2.47
CA GLY A 95 -6.57 8.86 -1.65
C GLY A 95 -5.08 8.79 -1.97
N GLU A 96 -4.32 9.70 -1.34
CA GLU A 96 -2.87 9.76 -1.55
C GLU A 96 -2.16 8.60 -0.85
N VAL A 97 -1.25 7.97 -1.58
CA VAL A 97 -0.34 6.94 -1.09
C VAL A 97 1.06 7.53 -1.01
N LEU A 98 1.72 7.34 0.13
CA LEU A 98 3.10 7.72 0.38
C LEU A 98 4.00 6.49 0.30
N LEU A 99 4.98 6.54 -0.57
CA LEU A 99 6.12 5.63 -0.60
C LEU A 99 7.29 6.31 0.11
N LEU A 100 7.88 5.66 1.11
CA LEU A 100 9.11 6.11 1.76
C LEU A 100 10.26 5.15 1.50
N THR A 101 11.44 5.68 1.22
CA THR A 101 12.67 4.89 1.10
C THR A 101 13.83 5.58 1.80
N GLN A 102 14.69 4.79 2.43
CA GLN A 102 15.85 5.29 3.17
C GLN A 102 17.02 5.68 2.24
N SER A 103 17.05 5.14 1.03
CA SER A 103 18.10 5.43 0.05
C SER A 103 17.58 5.28 -1.37
N THR A 104 18.22 6.00 -2.28
CA THR A 104 17.95 5.92 -3.72
C THR A 104 19.25 5.74 -4.49
N VAL A 105 19.12 5.21 -5.70
CA VAL A 105 20.20 5.12 -6.68
C VAL A 105 19.78 5.87 -7.93
N LYS A 106 20.68 6.72 -8.42
CA LYS A 106 20.43 7.50 -9.63
C LYS A 106 20.58 6.61 -10.87
N ARG A 107 19.55 6.58 -11.71
CA ARG A 107 19.50 5.83 -12.98
C ARG A 107 18.73 6.61 -14.02
N ASP A 108 19.35 6.84 -15.18
CA ASP A 108 18.75 7.60 -16.27
C ASP A 108 18.16 8.94 -15.81
N GLY A 109 18.91 9.63 -14.92
CA GLY A 109 18.50 10.91 -14.34
C GLY A 109 17.45 10.84 -13.23
N LYS A 110 16.93 9.65 -12.88
CA LYS A 110 15.89 9.43 -11.86
C LYS A 110 16.46 8.83 -10.58
N ASN A 111 15.92 9.22 -9.43
CA ASN A 111 16.21 8.59 -8.14
C ASN A 111 15.29 7.39 -7.96
N THR A 112 15.86 6.19 -7.99
CA THR A 112 15.10 4.93 -7.95
C THR A 112 15.43 4.14 -6.69
N SER A 113 14.54 3.25 -6.27
CA SER A 113 14.79 2.36 -5.14
C SER A 113 14.18 0.98 -5.38
N SER A 114 14.81 -0.04 -4.81
CA SER A 114 14.30 -1.42 -4.76
C SER A 114 13.50 -1.72 -3.48
N ILE A 115 13.41 -0.74 -2.57
CA ILE A 115 12.71 -0.86 -1.29
C ILE A 115 11.83 0.36 -1.07
N ALA A 116 10.57 0.16 -0.73
CA ALA A 116 9.69 1.22 -0.24
C ALA A 116 8.76 0.73 0.87
N TYR A 117 8.53 1.59 1.84
CA TYR A 117 7.51 1.45 2.87
C TYR A 117 6.28 2.26 2.44
N ILE A 118 5.12 1.63 2.47
CA ILE A 118 3.90 2.15 1.87
C ILE A 118 2.96 2.61 2.98
N TYR A 119 2.46 3.83 2.84
CA TYR A 119 1.51 4.43 3.78
C TYR A 119 0.36 5.11 3.06
N THR A 120 -0.77 5.23 3.72
CA THR A 120 -1.93 6.01 3.27
C THR A 120 -2.38 6.95 4.38
N ALA A 121 -3.09 8.02 4.00
CA ALA A 121 -3.75 8.90 4.94
C ALA A 121 -5.27 8.85 4.77
N GLN A 122 -5.99 8.63 5.87
CA GLN A 122 -7.44 8.74 5.90
C GLN A 122 -7.93 9.31 7.21
N ASN A 123 -8.86 10.25 7.16
CA ASN A 123 -9.50 10.83 8.34
C ASN A 123 -8.50 11.27 9.43
N GLY A 124 -7.37 11.87 9.01
CA GLY A 124 -6.29 12.31 9.91
C GLY A 124 -5.41 11.19 10.50
N HIS A 125 -5.54 9.96 10.03
CA HIS A 125 -4.76 8.79 10.47
C HIS A 125 -3.87 8.29 9.34
N ILE A 126 -2.65 7.85 9.71
CA ILE A 126 -1.69 7.26 8.79
C ILE A 126 -1.67 5.74 8.98
N TYR A 127 -1.99 5.00 7.92
CA TYR A 127 -1.95 3.54 7.92
C TYR A 127 -0.67 3.06 7.22
N TYR A 128 0.01 2.10 7.84
CA TYR A 128 1.12 1.39 7.20
C TYR A 128 0.55 0.19 6.44
N LEU A 129 0.84 0.11 5.15
CA LEU A 129 0.31 -0.95 4.27
C LEU A 129 1.31 -2.08 4.03
N GLY A 130 2.58 -1.88 4.38
CA GLY A 130 3.62 -2.87 4.20
C GLY A 130 4.87 -2.32 3.52
N LYS A 131 5.81 -3.22 3.27
CA LYS A 131 7.10 -2.96 2.64
C LYS A 131 7.20 -3.76 1.35
N LEU A 132 7.57 -3.09 0.26
CA LEU A 132 7.88 -3.74 -1.02
C LEU A 132 9.38 -3.86 -1.19
N VAL A 133 9.83 -5.01 -1.69
CA VAL A 133 11.25 -5.32 -1.97
C VAL A 133 11.36 -6.05 -3.30
N THR A 134 12.22 -5.57 -4.19
CA THR A 134 12.42 -6.12 -5.55
C THR A 134 13.73 -6.91 -5.71
N GLY A 135 14.32 -7.35 -4.60
CA GLY A 135 15.54 -8.16 -4.56
C GLY A 135 16.83 -7.34 -4.60
N ASP A 136 17.05 -6.53 -5.62
CA ASP A 136 18.23 -5.67 -5.71
C ASP A 136 17.99 -4.39 -6.53
N GLN A 137 18.98 -3.50 -6.54
CA GLN A 137 18.86 -2.20 -7.17
C GLN A 137 18.53 -2.28 -8.66
N ASN A 138 19.01 -3.29 -9.41
CA ASN A 138 18.79 -3.52 -10.85
C ASN A 138 17.32 -3.68 -11.24
N TYR A 139 16.46 -3.96 -10.27
CA TYR A 139 15.03 -4.09 -10.46
C TYR A 139 14.31 -3.02 -9.64
N PRO A 140 14.37 -1.72 -10.00
CA PRO A 140 13.74 -0.67 -9.20
C PRO A 140 12.21 -0.85 -9.20
N LEU A 141 11.55 -0.30 -8.18
CA LEU A 141 10.09 -0.20 -8.14
C LEU A 141 9.58 0.60 -9.34
N ARG A 142 8.50 0.11 -9.95
CA ARG A 142 7.88 0.70 -11.13
C ARG A 142 6.39 0.92 -10.89
N LYS A 143 5.78 1.80 -11.68
CA LYS A 143 4.33 2.06 -11.65
C LYS A 143 3.79 2.28 -13.04
N ASP A 144 2.63 1.69 -13.31
CA ASP A 144 1.79 2.01 -14.45
C ASP A 144 0.32 1.76 -14.13
N ASP A 145 -0.59 2.56 -14.70
CA ASP A 145 -2.05 2.47 -14.48
C ASP A 145 -2.49 2.32 -13.01
N GLY A 146 -1.81 3.04 -12.09
CA GLY A 146 -2.12 2.96 -10.66
C GLY A 146 -1.69 1.66 -9.97
N ILE A 147 -0.98 0.77 -10.65
CA ILE A 147 -0.45 -0.49 -10.11
C ILE A 147 1.05 -0.35 -9.85
N ILE A 148 1.53 -0.80 -8.69
CA ILE A 148 2.96 -0.90 -8.39
C ILE A 148 3.47 -2.25 -8.88
N TYR A 149 4.64 -2.24 -9.50
CA TYR A 149 5.37 -3.42 -9.91
C TYR A 149 6.60 -3.54 -9.01
N ALA A 150 6.63 -4.60 -8.20
CA ALA A 150 7.76 -4.94 -7.34
C ALA A 150 8.37 -6.29 -7.77
N SER A 151 8.75 -6.34 -9.04
CA SER A 151 9.28 -7.54 -9.71
C SER A 151 10.81 -7.61 -9.60
N ASN A 152 11.38 -8.81 -9.65
CA ASN A 152 12.81 -9.06 -9.60
C ASN A 152 13.25 -9.97 -10.79
N LYS A 153 14.47 -10.52 -10.76
CA LYS A 153 14.97 -11.44 -11.79
C LYS A 153 14.12 -12.70 -11.97
N PHE A 154 13.54 -13.18 -10.87
CA PHE A 154 12.84 -14.44 -10.72
C PHE A 154 11.33 -14.29 -10.54
N ASP A 155 10.85 -13.11 -10.13
CA ASP A 155 9.44 -12.89 -9.84
C ASP A 155 8.87 -11.69 -10.58
N TYR A 156 7.62 -11.79 -11.01
CA TYR A 156 6.77 -10.68 -11.42
C TYR A 156 5.66 -10.52 -10.40
N ASN A 157 5.67 -9.42 -9.66
CA ASN A 157 4.71 -9.13 -8.60
C ASN A 157 4.12 -7.74 -8.80
N THR A 158 2.81 -7.62 -8.69
CA THR A 158 2.08 -6.35 -8.82
C THR A 158 1.12 -6.10 -7.67
N PHE A 159 0.92 -4.84 -7.32
CA PHE A 159 0.21 -4.44 -6.09
C PHE A 159 -0.73 -3.27 -6.31
N TYR A 160 -1.86 -3.28 -5.61
CA TYR A 160 -2.84 -2.20 -5.54
C TYR A 160 -3.33 -2.02 -4.10
N VAL A 161 -4.02 -0.92 -3.82
CA VAL A 161 -4.50 -0.58 -2.47
C VAL A 161 -6.00 -0.83 -2.37
N GLU A 162 -6.44 -1.42 -1.26
CA GLU A 162 -7.86 -1.61 -0.97
C GLU A 162 -8.61 -0.27 -0.93
N SER A 163 -9.89 -0.27 -1.26
CA SER A 163 -10.70 0.95 -1.28
C SER A 163 -10.79 1.67 0.06
N ASP A 164 -10.70 0.93 1.15
CA ASP A 164 -10.64 1.51 2.48
C ASP A 164 -9.25 2.01 2.86
N GLY A 165 -8.27 1.93 1.96
CA GLY A 165 -6.92 2.45 2.15
C GLY A 165 -6.14 1.82 3.31
N LYS A 166 -6.58 0.71 3.90
CA LYS A 166 -5.93 0.09 5.08
C LYS A 166 -5.11 -1.13 4.73
N LYS A 167 -5.25 -1.66 3.52
CA LYS A 167 -4.52 -2.84 3.04
C LYS A 167 -3.99 -2.65 1.63
N MET A 168 -2.94 -3.39 1.32
CA MET A 168 -2.40 -3.54 -0.03
C MET A 168 -2.54 -5.00 -0.44
N PHE A 169 -2.97 -5.24 -1.67
CA PHE A 169 -3.16 -6.58 -2.22
C PHE A 169 -2.17 -6.84 -3.34
N GLU A 170 -1.64 -8.06 -3.37
CA GLU A 170 -0.94 -8.59 -4.53
C GLU A 170 -1.98 -8.96 -5.60
N LYS A 171 -1.89 -8.29 -6.76
CA LYS A 171 -2.78 -8.52 -7.91
C LYS A 171 -2.29 -9.72 -8.71
N ASP A 172 -1.06 -9.63 -9.20
CA ASP A 172 -0.45 -10.66 -10.04
C ASP A 172 0.86 -11.09 -9.40
N ARG A 173 1.09 -12.39 -9.30
CA ARG A 173 2.36 -13.02 -8.91
C ARG A 173 2.76 -14.05 -9.93
N LEU A 174 4.02 -14.09 -10.31
CA LEU A 174 4.58 -15.14 -11.16
C LEU A 174 6.03 -15.38 -10.80
N ASN A 175 6.36 -16.61 -10.42
CA ASN A 175 7.74 -17.06 -10.24
C ASN A 175 8.24 -17.75 -11.51
N TYR A 176 9.25 -17.16 -12.15
CA TYR A 176 9.86 -17.67 -13.39
C TYR A 176 10.66 -18.97 -13.20
N GLY A 177 11.05 -19.30 -11.97
CA GLY A 177 11.82 -20.51 -11.66
C GLY A 177 10.93 -21.74 -11.57
N SER A 178 9.79 -21.63 -10.89
CA SER A 178 8.81 -22.72 -10.75
C SER A 178 7.68 -22.67 -11.78
N ALA A 179 7.58 -21.59 -12.57
CA ALA A 179 6.45 -21.32 -13.47
C ALA A 179 5.08 -21.31 -12.75
N GLN A 180 5.07 -21.03 -11.44
CA GLN A 180 3.87 -20.91 -10.62
C GLN A 180 3.52 -19.44 -10.40
N GLY A 181 2.23 -19.14 -10.27
CA GLY A 181 1.76 -17.78 -10.07
C GLY A 181 0.25 -17.70 -9.93
N PHE A 182 -0.27 -16.49 -9.77
CA PHE A 182 -1.69 -16.19 -9.81
C PHE A 182 -1.92 -14.81 -10.44
N THR A 183 -3.14 -14.58 -10.93
CA THR A 183 -3.64 -13.26 -11.32
C THR A 183 -5.00 -13.07 -10.66
N HIS A 184 -5.19 -11.93 -10.02
CA HIS A 184 -6.45 -11.51 -9.42
C HIS A 184 -6.99 -10.34 -10.25
N ASP A 185 -8.14 -10.51 -10.89
CA ASP A 185 -8.73 -9.41 -11.66
C ASP A 185 -9.67 -8.54 -10.83
N GLU A 186 -10.27 -9.01 -9.72
CA GLU A 186 -11.12 -8.17 -8.86
C GLU A 186 -11.13 -8.64 -7.39
N ASN A 187 -11.58 -7.74 -6.52
CA ASN A 187 -11.53 -7.72 -5.05
C ASN A 187 -12.33 -8.85 -4.31
N LYS A 188 -12.34 -10.09 -4.84
CA LYS A 188 -13.04 -11.23 -4.22
C LYS A 188 -12.30 -12.54 -4.46
N ASN A 189 -11.89 -13.16 -3.34
CA ASN A 189 -11.42 -14.53 -3.16
C ASN A 189 -10.04 -14.87 -3.73
N TYR A 190 -9.09 -15.09 -2.81
CA TYR A 190 -7.80 -15.73 -3.06
C TYR A 190 -8.02 -17.15 -3.58
N THR A 191 -8.13 -17.29 -4.89
CA THR A 191 -8.12 -18.61 -5.49
C THR A 191 -6.72 -18.78 -6.05
N TRP A 192 -5.88 -19.54 -5.33
CA TRP A 192 -4.64 -20.07 -5.90
C TRP A 192 -5.04 -20.92 -7.10
N HIS A 193 -5.04 -20.32 -8.27
CA HIS A 193 -4.92 -21.10 -9.48
C HIS A 193 -3.47 -21.58 -9.48
N GLU A 194 -3.26 -22.85 -9.18
CA GLU A 194 -2.06 -23.50 -9.69
C GLU A 194 -2.14 -23.30 -11.20
N ILE A 195 -1.37 -22.35 -11.73
CA ILE A 195 -1.26 -22.15 -13.16
C ILE A 195 -0.45 -23.35 -13.64
N GLY A 196 -1.13 -24.47 -13.80
CA GLY A 196 -0.55 -25.73 -14.22
C GLY A 196 0.21 -25.51 -15.52
N THR A 197 1.52 -25.77 -15.47
CA THR A 197 2.41 -26.07 -16.60
C THR A 197 2.40 -25.11 -17.83
N ALA A 198 1.71 -23.97 -17.78
CA ALA A 198 1.42 -23.13 -18.95
C ALA A 198 2.16 -21.79 -19.00
N PHE A 199 3.09 -21.51 -18.08
CA PHE A 199 4.07 -20.44 -18.28
C PHE A 199 5.27 -20.98 -19.05
N ASN A 200 5.09 -21.15 -20.37
CA ASN A 200 6.19 -21.47 -21.27
C ASN A 200 7.20 -20.28 -21.33
N LYS A 201 8.36 -20.51 -21.94
CA LYS A 201 9.41 -19.49 -22.12
C LYS A 201 8.88 -18.19 -22.73
N THR A 202 7.93 -18.26 -23.65
CA THR A 202 7.32 -17.10 -24.31
C THR A 202 6.55 -16.22 -23.32
N SER A 203 5.81 -16.82 -22.38
CA SER A 203 5.13 -16.06 -21.33
C SER A 203 6.13 -15.38 -20.38
N LYS A 204 7.20 -16.06 -19.97
CA LYS A 204 8.27 -15.42 -19.18
C LYS A 204 8.87 -14.21 -19.89
N GLU A 205 9.25 -14.36 -21.16
CA GLU A 205 9.80 -13.26 -21.96
C GLU A 205 8.82 -12.10 -22.10
N HIS A 206 7.52 -12.40 -22.27
CA HIS A 206 6.47 -11.39 -22.31
C HIS A 206 6.41 -10.56 -21.01
N TYR A 207 6.36 -11.20 -19.84
CA TYR A 207 6.25 -10.48 -18.55
C TYR A 207 7.54 -9.74 -18.20
N GLN A 208 8.72 -10.29 -18.51
CA GLN A 208 9.99 -9.59 -18.34
C GLN A 208 10.06 -8.34 -19.24
N LYS A 209 9.67 -8.48 -20.51
CA LYS A 209 9.62 -7.36 -21.46
C LYS A 209 8.61 -6.30 -20.99
N LYS A 210 7.42 -6.73 -20.55
CA LYS A 210 6.40 -5.84 -19.98
C LYS A 210 6.96 -5.08 -18.79
N ASN A 211 7.49 -5.75 -17.77
CA ASN A 211 8.04 -5.12 -16.59
C ASN A 211 9.15 -4.09 -16.92
N ASN A 212 10.05 -4.43 -17.85
CA ASN A 212 11.13 -3.52 -18.25
C ASN A 212 10.62 -2.26 -18.99
N SER A 213 9.46 -2.34 -19.64
CA SER A 213 8.81 -1.20 -20.29
C SER A 213 8.04 -0.28 -19.32
N ILE A 214 7.70 -0.75 -18.11
CA ILE A 214 6.96 0.06 -17.12
C ILE A 214 7.86 1.17 -16.58
N PRO A 215 7.40 2.43 -16.50
CA PRO A 215 8.18 3.52 -15.93
C PRO A 215 8.65 3.25 -14.49
N VAL A 216 9.93 3.51 -14.22
CA VAL A 216 10.48 3.50 -12.85
C VAL A 216 9.89 4.63 -12.01
N ILE A 217 9.64 4.35 -10.74
CA ILE A 217 9.23 5.37 -9.77
C ILE A 217 10.44 6.27 -9.50
N ASN A 218 10.27 7.57 -9.80
CA ASN A 218 11.26 8.60 -9.50
C ASN A 218 10.92 9.25 -8.15
N PHE A 219 11.73 8.95 -7.14
CA PHE A 219 11.59 9.47 -5.78
C PHE A 219 12.13 10.90 -5.65
N ASP A 220 11.47 11.68 -4.80
CA ASP A 220 11.85 13.03 -4.43
C ASP A 220 12.74 12.95 -3.17
N ILE A 221 13.96 13.50 -3.25
CA ILE A 221 14.92 13.49 -2.13
C ILE A 221 14.68 14.71 -1.24
N LYS A 222 14.70 14.50 0.08
CA LYS A 222 14.64 15.54 1.11
C LYS A 222 16.02 16.09 1.45
#